data_AF-A0A941WI25-F1
#
_entry.id   AF-A0A941WI25-F1
#
_cell.length_a   1.000
_cell.length_b   1.000
_cell.length_c   1.000
_cell.angle_alpha   90.00
_cell.angle_beta   90.00
_cell.angle_gamma   90.00
#
_symmetry.space_group_name_H-M   'P 1'
#
loop_
_entity.id
_entity.type
_entity.pdbx_description
1 polymer ?
#
loop_
_entity_poly.entity_id
_entity_poly.type
_entity_poly.pdbx_seq_one_letter_code
_entity_poly.pdbx_strand_id
1 'polypeptide(L)'
;MKSIYQYLIYICTAFSIASCNYLDVVPDNVPTLDNAFSDRYTAEQYLATCYWGMPKSAGWNENPGIFGSLEMIFNKEGSTSGGMKFGLGTDSPTSALINYWGGTGSMIRSLYAGIRECNTFMEGIVGVKDLNQYEIKRMIAEVKLIKAYMHFYLLTYYGPICPLRENIPVNESTQGVRVYREKVDDCFAYILELLDEVIEGDPLPLVIENQTSELGRFARPAAYMLKAKVLVYWASPLFNGNTDYNSFRNYNGEPFFNQTYDETRWQKAAEACKEAVDICESAGIRLYQISDYIATKTLSDETQLVQTLRGSVSDRWNYELVWGNSSYPVNRGLQGECICNLEQATS
;
A
#
# COMPACT_ATOMS: atom_id res chain seq x y z
N MET A 1 22.53 -71.89 16.30
CA MET A 1 21.94 -71.11 15.19
C MET A 1 20.82 -70.18 15.62
N LYS A 2 19.86 -70.57 16.49
CA LYS A 2 18.75 -69.68 16.92
C LYS A 2 19.17 -68.39 17.68
N SER A 3 20.26 -68.41 18.45
CA SER A 3 20.73 -67.20 19.17
C SER A 3 21.37 -66.15 18.24
N ILE A 4 22.02 -66.57 17.15
CA ILE A 4 22.65 -65.66 16.17
C ILE A 4 21.59 -64.84 15.42
N TYR A 5 20.45 -65.43 15.09
CA TYR A 5 19.33 -64.70 14.47
C TYR A 5 18.70 -63.67 15.41
N GLN A 6 18.65 -63.94 16.73
CA GLN A 6 18.20 -62.95 17.71
C GLN A 6 19.17 -61.77 17.81
N TYR A 7 20.49 -62.01 17.83
CA TYR A 7 21.49 -60.93 17.82
C TYR A 7 21.46 -60.10 16.53
N LEU A 8 21.25 -60.73 15.36
CA LEU A 8 21.08 -60.04 14.08
C LEU A 8 19.82 -59.17 14.03
N ILE A 9 18.71 -59.64 14.62
CA ILE A 9 17.48 -58.84 14.73
C ILE A 9 17.71 -57.63 15.64
N TYR A 10 18.36 -57.79 16.80
CA TYR A 10 18.67 -56.67 17.68
C TYR A 10 19.61 -55.64 17.03
N ILE A 11 20.59 -56.07 16.23
CA ILE A 11 21.49 -55.18 15.49
C ILE A 11 20.73 -54.42 14.38
N CYS A 12 19.89 -55.09 13.60
CA CYS A 12 19.09 -54.43 12.55
C CYS A 12 18.05 -53.45 13.13
N THR A 13 17.49 -53.74 14.30
CA THR A 13 16.55 -52.82 14.97
C THR A 13 17.29 -51.61 15.57
N ALA A 14 18.52 -51.79 16.05
CA ALA A 14 19.36 -50.68 16.55
C ALA A 14 19.78 -49.70 15.44
N PHE A 15 20.00 -50.18 14.21
CA PHE A 15 20.26 -49.32 13.04
C PHE A 15 19.02 -48.58 12.52
N SER A 16 17.82 -48.94 12.97
CA SER A 16 16.57 -48.30 12.56
C SER A 16 16.24 -47.04 13.39
N ILE A 17 16.95 -46.81 14.50
CA ILE A 17 16.71 -45.68 15.43
C ILE A 17 17.70 -44.54 15.19
N ALA A 18 18.74 -44.76 14.39
CA ALA A 18 19.60 -43.70 13.88
C ALA A 18 18.91 -43.00 12.70
N SER A 19 17.83 -42.27 12.99
CA SER A 19 17.29 -41.26 12.09
C SER A 19 18.39 -40.23 11.83
N CYS A 20 18.93 -40.24 10.61
CA CYS A 20 19.89 -39.25 10.16
C CYS A 20 19.21 -37.88 10.05
N ASN A 21 19.55 -36.95 10.95
CA ASN A 21 19.35 -35.50 10.78
C ASN A 21 20.17 -34.90 9.60
N TYR A 22 20.57 -35.72 8.63
CA TYR A 22 21.37 -35.33 7.48
C TYR A 22 20.54 -34.62 6.40
N LEU A 23 19.22 -34.84 6.38
CA LEU A 23 18.29 -34.18 5.44
C LEU A 23 17.61 -32.94 6.04
N ASP A 24 17.69 -32.74 7.35
CA ASP A 24 17.22 -31.53 8.05
C ASP A 24 18.33 -30.49 8.20
N VAL A 25 19.20 -30.37 7.19
CA VAL A 25 20.14 -29.27 7.09
C VAL A 25 19.44 -28.16 6.31
N VAL A 26 18.66 -27.34 7.01
CA VAL A 26 18.29 -26.02 6.50
C VAL A 26 19.62 -25.28 6.28
N PRO A 27 19.91 -24.74 5.09
CA PRO A 27 21.16 -24.02 4.89
C PRO A 27 21.20 -22.86 5.88
N ASP A 28 22.28 -22.75 6.67
CA ASP A 28 22.44 -21.79 7.78
C ASP A 28 22.22 -20.31 7.36
N ASN A 29 22.11 -20.03 6.06
CA ASN A 29 21.95 -18.70 5.46
C ASN A 29 20.67 -18.53 4.64
N VAL A 30 19.63 -19.35 4.81
CA VAL A 30 18.30 -19.06 4.24
C VAL A 30 17.46 -18.35 5.30
N PRO A 31 17.13 -17.05 5.12
CA PRO A 31 16.18 -16.37 6.00
C PRO A 31 14.85 -17.14 6.00
N THR A 32 14.47 -17.69 7.16
CA THR A 32 13.14 -18.28 7.36
C THR A 32 12.16 -17.22 7.82
N LEU A 33 10.86 -17.55 7.81
CA LEU A 33 9.86 -16.64 8.34
C LEU A 33 10.04 -16.40 9.85
N ASP A 34 10.47 -17.42 10.58
CA ASP A 34 10.75 -17.30 12.02
C ASP A 34 11.93 -16.35 12.30
N ASN A 35 12.93 -16.30 11.41
CA ASN A 35 14.03 -15.35 11.52
C ASN A 35 13.58 -13.90 11.27
N ALA A 36 12.47 -13.68 10.55
CA ALA A 36 11.95 -12.34 10.30
C ALA A 36 11.26 -11.71 11.53
N PHE A 37 10.89 -12.53 12.51
CA PHE A 37 10.23 -12.11 13.76
C PHE A 37 11.01 -12.58 14.99
N SER A 38 12.33 -12.70 14.87
CA SER A 38 13.21 -13.11 15.98
C SER A 38 13.36 -12.03 17.04
N ASP A 39 13.47 -10.77 16.60
CA ASP A 39 13.79 -9.61 17.41
C ASP A 39 13.19 -8.34 16.81
N ARG A 40 13.33 -7.22 17.52
CA ARG A 40 12.86 -5.92 17.08
C ARG A 40 13.41 -5.52 15.71
N TYR A 41 14.70 -5.73 15.48
CA TYR A 41 15.37 -5.21 14.29
C TYR A 41 14.88 -5.94 13.03
N THR A 42 14.77 -7.26 13.08
CA THR A 42 14.23 -8.06 11.97
C THR A 42 12.76 -7.76 11.71
N ALA A 43 11.97 -7.54 12.78
CA ALA A 43 10.57 -7.11 12.66
C ALA A 43 10.44 -5.72 11.98
N GLU A 44 11.26 -4.75 12.36
CA GLU A 44 11.26 -3.41 11.74
C GLU A 44 11.67 -3.46 10.26
N GLN A 45 12.61 -4.35 9.89
CA GLN A 45 12.96 -4.58 8.48
C GLN A 45 11.79 -5.19 7.68
N TYR A 46 11.03 -6.10 8.28
CA TYR A 46 9.83 -6.64 7.64
C TYR A 46 8.75 -5.57 7.48
N LEU A 47 8.54 -4.73 8.50
CA LEU A 47 7.63 -3.58 8.42
C LEU A 47 8.02 -2.65 7.26
N ALA A 48 9.31 -2.36 7.09
CA ALA A 48 9.80 -1.57 5.97
C ALA A 48 9.51 -2.23 4.61
N THR A 49 9.49 -3.57 4.53
CA THR A 49 9.08 -4.31 3.32
C THR A 49 7.60 -4.10 3.01
N CYS A 50 6.73 -4.08 4.02
CA CYS A 50 5.31 -3.74 3.84
C CYS A 50 5.15 -2.33 3.27
N TYR A 51 5.84 -1.33 3.85
CA TYR A 51 5.83 0.05 3.33
C TYR A 51 6.39 0.15 1.91
N TRP A 52 7.46 -0.59 1.61
CA TRP A 52 8.04 -0.61 0.27
C TRP A 52 7.08 -1.17 -0.78
N GLY A 53 6.26 -2.15 -0.39
CA GLY A 53 5.26 -2.81 -1.24
C GLY A 53 4.09 -1.91 -1.69
N MET A 54 3.95 -0.71 -1.13
CA MET A 54 2.95 0.25 -1.57
C MET A 54 3.13 0.64 -3.06
N PRO A 55 2.04 0.91 -3.78
CA PRO A 55 2.11 1.27 -5.20
C PRO A 55 2.87 2.59 -5.39
N LYS A 56 3.64 2.64 -6.47
CA LYS A 56 4.49 3.78 -6.86
C LYS A 56 3.68 4.84 -7.60
N SER A 57 2.59 5.31 -6.99
CA SER A 57 1.55 6.13 -7.62
C SER A 57 1.98 7.54 -8.05
N ALA A 58 3.21 7.94 -7.74
CA ALA A 58 3.75 9.25 -8.11
C ALA A 58 4.60 9.21 -9.40
N GLY A 59 4.83 8.01 -9.95
CA GLY A 59 5.62 7.81 -11.16
C GLY A 59 4.78 7.88 -12.43
N TRP A 60 5.33 8.51 -13.48
CA TRP A 60 4.65 8.68 -14.76
C TRP A 60 4.42 7.36 -15.52
N ASN A 61 5.14 6.29 -15.18
CA ASN A 61 5.04 4.97 -15.82
C ASN A 61 4.24 3.99 -14.96
N GLU A 62 4.05 4.35 -13.70
CA GLU A 62 3.46 3.54 -12.66
C GLU A 62 2.03 4.00 -12.35
N ASN A 63 1.67 5.26 -12.63
CA ASN A 63 0.32 5.78 -12.44
C ASN A 63 -0.40 5.98 -13.79
N PRO A 64 -1.34 5.10 -14.18
CA PRO A 64 -2.20 5.28 -15.35
C PRO A 64 -3.01 6.57 -15.36
N GLY A 65 -3.25 7.21 -14.21
CA GLY A 65 -3.97 8.48 -14.14
C GLY A 65 -3.21 9.66 -14.77
N ILE A 66 -1.87 9.59 -14.86
CA ILE A 66 -1.05 10.70 -15.37
C ILE A 66 -1.25 10.89 -16.87
N PHE A 67 -1.20 9.80 -17.65
CA PHE A 67 -1.36 9.86 -19.12
C PHE A 67 -2.69 9.30 -19.61
N GLY A 68 -3.42 8.53 -18.79
CA GLY A 68 -4.69 7.91 -19.17
C GLY A 68 -5.84 8.90 -19.34
N SER A 69 -5.78 10.06 -18.65
CA SER A 69 -6.74 11.17 -18.88
C SER A 69 -6.40 12.02 -20.10
N LEU A 70 -5.19 11.84 -20.67
CA LEU A 70 -4.62 12.69 -21.73
C LEU A 70 -4.52 14.18 -21.38
N GLU A 71 -4.56 14.55 -20.09
CA GLU A 71 -4.30 15.93 -19.64
C GLU A 71 -2.81 16.28 -19.69
N MET A 72 -1.94 15.27 -19.57
CA MET A 72 -0.50 15.37 -19.82
C MET A 72 -0.13 14.46 -21.00
N ILE A 73 0.73 14.94 -21.90
CA ILE A 73 1.17 14.20 -23.09
C ILE A 73 2.65 14.48 -23.34
N PHE A 74 3.43 13.43 -23.62
CA PHE A 74 4.81 13.59 -24.07
C PHE A 74 4.91 13.91 -25.56
N ASN A 75 6.03 14.53 -25.94
CA ASN A 75 6.38 14.68 -27.35
C ASN A 75 6.56 13.29 -28.03
N LYS A 76 6.74 13.30 -29.35
CA LYS A 76 6.92 12.07 -30.13
C LYS A 76 8.09 11.21 -29.66
N GLU A 77 9.12 11.80 -29.05
CA GLU A 77 10.29 11.08 -28.54
C GLU A 77 9.95 10.29 -27.26
N GLY A 78 9.08 10.84 -26.40
CA GLY A 78 8.59 10.18 -25.19
C GLY A 78 7.43 9.19 -25.42
N SER A 79 6.97 9.01 -26.65
CA SER A 79 5.80 8.15 -26.96
C SER A 79 6.03 6.67 -26.65
N THR A 80 7.29 6.25 -26.47
CA THR A 80 7.63 4.86 -26.15
C THR A 80 7.69 4.57 -24.65
N SER A 81 7.57 5.60 -23.81
CA SER A 81 7.50 5.46 -22.35
C SER A 81 6.26 4.68 -21.92
N GLY A 82 6.37 3.88 -20.86
CA GLY A 82 5.32 2.94 -20.43
C GLY A 82 3.98 3.61 -20.15
N GLY A 83 4.00 4.73 -19.42
CA GLY A 83 2.80 5.51 -19.12
C GLY A 83 2.20 6.17 -20.35
N MET A 84 3.03 6.71 -21.25
CA MET A 84 2.53 7.31 -22.50
C MET A 84 1.93 6.24 -23.42
N LYS A 85 2.54 5.05 -23.50
CA LYS A 85 1.98 3.89 -24.19
C LYS A 85 0.60 3.50 -23.63
N PHE A 86 0.43 3.56 -22.31
CA PHE A 86 -0.86 3.32 -21.67
C PHE A 86 -1.90 4.37 -22.11
N GLY A 87 -1.55 5.67 -22.05
CA GLY A 87 -2.43 6.74 -22.52
C GLY A 87 -2.77 6.67 -24.02
N LEU A 88 -1.85 6.17 -24.85
CA LEU A 88 -2.07 5.93 -26.28
C LEU A 88 -2.89 4.66 -26.57
N GLY A 89 -3.35 3.93 -25.53
CA GLY A 89 -4.20 2.76 -25.68
C GLY A 89 -3.45 1.54 -26.23
N THR A 90 -2.13 1.44 -26.05
CA THR A 90 -1.37 0.25 -26.46
C THR A 90 -1.37 -0.85 -25.40
N ASP A 91 -2.13 -0.67 -24.31
CA ASP A 91 -2.34 -1.66 -23.27
C ASP A 91 -3.22 -2.82 -23.77
N SER A 92 -2.97 -4.04 -23.28
CA SER A 92 -3.80 -5.19 -23.62
C SER A 92 -3.84 -6.23 -22.49
N PRO A 93 -4.89 -7.06 -22.40
CA PRO A 93 -4.98 -8.10 -21.38
C PRO A 93 -3.81 -9.11 -21.39
N THR A 94 -3.17 -9.33 -22.54
CA THR A 94 -2.03 -10.25 -22.70
C THR A 94 -0.68 -9.59 -22.53
N SER A 95 -0.63 -8.26 -22.50
CA SER A 95 0.60 -7.47 -22.38
C SER A 95 0.27 -6.16 -21.66
N ALA A 96 -0.15 -6.29 -20.40
CA ALA A 96 -0.53 -5.15 -19.57
C ALA A 96 0.73 -4.33 -19.22
N LEU A 97 0.69 -3.03 -19.49
CA LEU A 97 1.79 -2.10 -19.25
C LEU A 97 1.92 -1.78 -17.76
N ILE A 98 0.78 -1.47 -17.12
CA ILE A 98 0.71 -1.14 -15.69
C ILE A 98 -0.13 -2.19 -14.97
N ASN A 99 0.53 -3.28 -14.57
CA ASN A 99 -0.12 -4.44 -13.98
C ASN A 99 0.14 -4.56 -12.47
N TYR A 100 -0.64 -3.89 -11.63
CA TYR A 100 -0.57 -4.05 -10.17
C TYR A 100 -1.23 -5.34 -9.66
N TRP A 101 -1.99 -6.05 -10.48
CA TRP A 101 -2.57 -7.34 -10.11
C TRP A 101 -1.49 -8.42 -10.06
N GLY A 102 -0.75 -8.61 -11.15
CA GLY A 102 0.30 -9.63 -11.30
C GLY A 102 1.74 -9.13 -11.15
N GLY A 103 1.96 -7.83 -11.30
CA GLY A 103 3.29 -7.21 -11.37
C GLY A 103 3.92 -7.25 -12.77
N THR A 104 4.71 -6.23 -13.09
CA THR A 104 5.54 -6.15 -14.31
C THR A 104 7.01 -5.80 -14.01
N GLY A 105 7.41 -5.78 -12.72
CA GLY A 105 8.79 -5.57 -12.30
C GLY A 105 8.88 -5.04 -10.87
N SER A 106 10.02 -4.41 -10.54
CA SER A 106 10.24 -3.81 -9.22
C SER A 106 9.43 -2.53 -8.97
N MET A 107 9.19 -1.72 -10.01
CA MET A 107 8.42 -0.48 -9.91
C MET A 107 6.90 -0.72 -9.89
N ILE A 108 6.45 -1.78 -10.57
CA ILE A 108 5.03 -2.19 -10.60
C ILE A 108 4.99 -3.61 -10.05
N ARG A 109 4.99 -3.69 -8.72
CA ARG A 109 4.91 -4.95 -7.98
C ARG A 109 3.45 -5.38 -7.84
N SER A 110 3.20 -6.69 -7.76
CA SER A 110 1.87 -7.21 -7.42
C SER A 110 1.44 -6.71 -6.04
N LEU A 111 0.29 -6.05 -5.98
CA LEU A 111 -0.29 -5.60 -4.73
C LEU A 111 -0.84 -6.76 -3.90
N TYR A 112 -1.28 -7.85 -4.54
CA TYR A 112 -1.62 -9.07 -3.81
C TYR A 112 -0.42 -9.69 -3.10
N ALA A 113 0.77 -9.64 -3.70
CA ALA A 113 2.00 -10.07 -3.02
C ALA A 113 2.31 -9.16 -1.81
N GLY A 114 2.12 -7.84 -1.94
CA GLY A 114 2.26 -6.90 -0.82
C GLY A 114 1.22 -7.13 0.29
N ILE A 115 -0.03 -7.41 -0.07
CA ILE A 115 -1.08 -7.75 0.89
C ILE A 115 -0.76 -9.04 1.63
N ARG A 116 -0.21 -10.05 0.94
CA ARG A 116 0.22 -11.31 1.55
C ARG A 116 1.29 -11.09 2.61
N GLU A 117 2.27 -10.23 2.32
CA GLU A 117 3.30 -9.81 3.29
C GLU A 117 2.67 -9.08 4.48
N CYS A 118 1.68 -8.21 4.26
CA CYS A 118 0.98 -7.55 5.36
C CYS A 118 0.30 -8.55 6.31
N ASN A 119 -0.38 -9.56 5.76
CA ASN A 119 -1.00 -10.61 6.57
C ASN A 119 0.05 -11.40 7.35
N THR A 120 1.13 -11.80 6.68
CA THR A 120 2.24 -12.51 7.32
C THR A 120 2.86 -11.70 8.46
N PHE A 121 3.03 -10.38 8.28
CA PHE A 121 3.52 -9.50 9.34
C PHE A 121 2.58 -9.47 10.54
N MET A 122 1.29 -9.27 10.31
CA MET A 122 0.29 -9.19 11.40
C MET A 122 0.19 -10.51 12.18
N GLU A 123 0.36 -11.65 11.52
CA GLU A 123 0.41 -12.97 12.15
C GLU A 123 1.70 -13.16 12.98
N GLY A 124 2.86 -12.77 12.43
CA GLY A 124 4.17 -13.02 13.05
C GLY A 124 4.55 -12.07 14.19
N ILE A 125 4.20 -10.78 14.08
CA ILE A 125 4.65 -9.72 15.00
C ILE A 125 4.21 -9.94 16.46
N VAL A 126 3.11 -10.66 16.67
CA VAL A 126 2.55 -10.95 18.00
C VAL A 126 3.49 -11.83 18.84
N GLY A 127 4.38 -12.60 18.20
CA GLY A 127 5.34 -13.48 18.86
C GLY A 127 6.66 -12.83 19.29
N VAL A 128 6.92 -11.58 18.88
CA VAL A 128 8.21 -10.90 19.12
C VAL A 128 8.32 -10.44 20.57
N LYS A 129 9.31 -10.97 21.31
CA LYS A 129 9.48 -10.69 22.75
C LYS A 129 10.09 -9.33 23.05
N ASP A 130 10.81 -8.75 22.09
CA ASP A 130 11.57 -7.49 22.24
C ASP A 130 10.72 -6.22 21.96
N LEU A 131 9.44 -6.41 21.66
CA LEU A 131 8.46 -5.35 21.42
C LEU A 131 7.44 -5.32 22.54
N ASN A 132 7.11 -4.13 23.02
CA ASN A 132 6.01 -3.98 23.95
C ASN A 132 4.65 -3.99 23.21
N GLN A 133 3.56 -4.15 23.95
CA GLN A 133 2.21 -4.23 23.36
C GLN A 133 1.81 -2.96 22.59
N TYR A 134 2.27 -1.79 23.01
CA TYR A 134 1.97 -0.53 22.31
C TYR A 134 2.63 -0.51 20.93
N GLU A 135 3.90 -0.91 20.86
CA GLU A 135 4.64 -0.99 19.60
C GLU A 135 4.04 -2.01 18.65
N ILE A 136 3.69 -3.19 19.15
CA ILE A 136 3.01 -4.24 18.36
C ILE A 136 1.69 -3.70 17.79
N LYS A 137 0.85 -3.06 18.62
CA LYS A 137 -0.42 -2.48 18.18
C LYS A 137 -0.22 -1.39 17.13
N ARG A 138 0.75 -0.49 17.33
CA ARG A 138 1.10 0.56 16.38
C ARG A 138 1.53 -0.04 15.04
N MET A 139 2.45 -1.00 15.04
CA MET A 139 2.94 -1.64 13.82
C MET A 139 1.85 -2.43 13.08
N ILE A 140 0.98 -3.14 13.81
CA ILE A 140 -0.18 -3.82 13.21
C ILE A 140 -1.10 -2.80 12.53
N ALA A 141 -1.37 -1.66 13.16
CA ALA A 141 -2.22 -0.63 12.58
C ALA A 141 -1.60 0.03 11.35
N GLU A 142 -0.29 0.30 11.36
CA GLU A 142 0.44 0.76 10.18
C GLU A 142 0.27 -0.25 9.02
N VAL A 143 0.44 -1.55 9.29
CA VAL A 143 0.28 -2.60 8.27
C VAL A 143 -1.15 -2.78 7.80
N LYS A 144 -2.15 -2.63 8.68
CA LYS A 144 -3.57 -2.59 8.29
C LYS A 144 -3.87 -1.43 7.35
N LEU A 145 -3.32 -0.24 7.60
CA LEU A 145 -3.45 0.90 6.69
C LEU A 145 -2.80 0.62 5.33
N ILE A 146 -1.61 0.02 5.30
CA ILE A 146 -0.93 -0.38 4.05
C ILE A 146 -1.80 -1.38 3.27
N LYS A 147 -2.33 -2.38 3.97
CA LYS A 147 -3.24 -3.38 3.41
C LYS A 147 -4.50 -2.73 2.84
N ALA A 148 -5.14 -1.83 3.57
CA ALA A 148 -6.31 -1.08 3.12
C ALA A 148 -5.99 -0.23 1.87
N TYR A 149 -4.86 0.48 1.87
CA TYR A 149 -4.39 1.28 0.75
C TYR A 149 -4.18 0.44 -0.51
N MET A 150 -3.55 -0.74 -0.39
CA MET A 150 -3.31 -1.63 -1.53
C MET A 150 -4.61 -2.21 -2.11
N HIS A 151 -5.56 -2.59 -1.26
CA HIS A 151 -6.90 -3.01 -1.73
C HIS A 151 -7.63 -1.86 -2.41
N PHE A 152 -7.59 -0.66 -1.84
CA PHE A 152 -8.19 0.52 -2.43
C PHE A 152 -7.59 0.85 -3.80
N TYR A 153 -6.27 0.75 -3.93
CA TYR A 153 -5.58 0.98 -5.20
C TYR A 153 -5.99 -0.05 -6.27
N LEU A 154 -6.04 -1.34 -5.90
CA LEU A 154 -6.56 -2.40 -6.76
C LEU A 154 -8.01 -2.11 -7.21
N LEU A 155 -8.88 -1.73 -6.27
CA LEU A 155 -10.28 -1.40 -6.53
C LEU A 155 -10.42 -0.21 -7.50
N THR A 156 -9.60 0.84 -7.33
CA THR A 156 -9.63 2.00 -8.24
C THR A 156 -9.19 1.68 -9.66
N TYR A 157 -8.33 0.68 -9.88
CA TYR A 157 -7.79 0.38 -11.21
C TYR A 157 -8.58 -0.72 -11.93
N TYR A 158 -9.05 -1.72 -11.17
CA TYR A 158 -9.66 -2.92 -11.74
C TYR A 158 -11.16 -3.03 -11.47
N GLY A 159 -11.72 -2.11 -10.67
CA GLY A 159 -13.08 -2.23 -10.15
C GLY A 159 -13.20 -3.46 -9.24
N PRO A 160 -14.10 -4.42 -9.52
CA PRO A 160 -14.30 -5.58 -8.67
C PRO A 160 -13.01 -6.40 -8.52
N ILE A 161 -12.61 -6.68 -7.28
CA ILE A 161 -11.39 -7.41 -6.92
C ILE A 161 -11.69 -8.62 -6.05
N CYS A 162 -10.68 -9.41 -5.70
CA CYS A 162 -10.81 -10.55 -4.78
C CYS A 162 -10.09 -10.19 -3.47
N PRO A 163 -10.73 -9.55 -2.47
CA PRO A 163 -10.00 -9.07 -1.30
C PRO A 163 -9.28 -10.21 -0.56
N LEU A 164 -7.98 -10.05 -0.35
CA LEU A 164 -7.14 -11.05 0.29
C LEU A 164 -7.14 -10.78 1.80
N ARG A 165 -8.10 -11.42 2.48
CA ARG A 165 -8.32 -11.26 3.93
C ARG A 165 -7.26 -11.94 4.75
N GLU A 166 -6.99 -13.20 4.43
CA GLU A 166 -6.01 -14.06 5.09
C GLU A 166 -5.13 -14.73 4.05
N ASN A 167 -3.98 -15.22 4.49
CA ASN A 167 -3.08 -15.94 3.60
C ASN A 167 -3.56 -17.36 3.34
N ILE A 168 -3.70 -17.71 2.06
CA ILE A 168 -3.98 -19.09 1.67
C ILE A 168 -2.72 -19.94 1.92
N PRO A 169 -2.84 -21.10 2.61
CA PRO A 169 -1.72 -22.00 2.84
C PRO A 169 -1.06 -22.46 1.54
N VAL A 170 0.26 -22.66 1.57
CA VAL A 170 1.05 -23.04 0.39
C VAL A 170 0.68 -24.45 -0.12
N ASN A 171 0.19 -25.31 0.78
CA ASN A 171 -0.25 -26.67 0.48
C ASN A 171 -1.73 -26.75 0.07
N GLU A 172 -2.42 -25.61 -0.12
CA GLU A 172 -3.80 -25.60 -0.55
C GLU A 172 -3.95 -26.14 -1.98
N SER A 173 -5.07 -26.79 -2.24
CA SER A 173 -5.43 -27.31 -3.54
C SER A 173 -5.60 -26.20 -4.58
N THR A 174 -5.44 -26.53 -5.87
CA THR A 174 -5.69 -25.59 -6.98
C THR A 174 -7.12 -25.04 -6.96
N GLN A 175 -8.08 -25.80 -6.41
CA GLN A 175 -9.45 -25.34 -6.26
C GLN A 175 -9.60 -24.36 -5.08
N GLY A 176 -8.91 -24.61 -3.96
CA GLY A 176 -8.95 -23.74 -2.77
C GLY A 176 -8.28 -22.38 -2.97
N VAL A 177 -7.30 -22.28 -3.89
CA VAL A 177 -6.66 -20.99 -4.24
C VAL A 177 -7.46 -20.14 -5.23
N ARG A 178 -8.51 -20.69 -5.86
CA ARG A 178 -9.33 -19.98 -6.84
C ARG A 178 -10.39 -19.14 -6.13
N VAL A 179 -10.09 -17.85 -6.01
CA VAL A 179 -11.01 -16.86 -5.44
C VAL A 179 -11.75 -16.10 -6.54
N TYR A 180 -13.04 -15.83 -6.29
CA TYR A 180 -13.86 -15.01 -7.16
C TYR A 180 -13.73 -13.54 -6.79
N ARG A 181 -13.94 -12.66 -7.78
CA ARG A 181 -14.14 -11.24 -7.50
C ARG A 181 -15.41 -11.07 -6.69
N GLU A 182 -15.39 -10.12 -5.77
CA GLU A 182 -16.54 -9.71 -4.97
C GLU A 182 -17.23 -8.50 -5.59
N LYS A 183 -18.44 -8.16 -5.14
CA LYS A 183 -19.11 -6.93 -5.60
C LYS A 183 -18.31 -5.72 -5.13
N VAL A 184 -18.43 -4.62 -5.87
CA VAL A 184 -17.65 -3.41 -5.58
C VAL A 184 -17.97 -2.88 -4.18
N ASP A 185 -19.24 -2.90 -3.78
CA ASP A 185 -19.66 -2.48 -2.44
C ASP A 185 -19.05 -3.36 -1.33
N ASP A 186 -18.92 -4.68 -1.54
CA ASP A 186 -18.28 -5.59 -0.58
C ASP A 186 -16.77 -5.31 -0.48
N CYS A 187 -16.13 -4.97 -1.60
CA CYS A 187 -14.71 -4.57 -1.61
C CYS A 187 -14.50 -3.26 -0.84
N PHE A 188 -15.37 -2.26 -1.03
CA PHE A 188 -15.33 -1.01 -0.27
C PHE A 188 -15.59 -1.24 1.22
N ALA A 189 -16.59 -2.06 1.56
CA ALA A 189 -16.93 -2.38 2.95
C ALA A 189 -15.74 -2.98 3.69
N TYR A 190 -15.02 -3.91 3.07
CA TYR A 190 -13.82 -4.50 3.66
C TYR A 190 -12.67 -3.50 3.84
N ILE A 191 -12.45 -2.61 2.87
CA ILE A 191 -11.44 -1.54 3.03
C ILE A 191 -11.82 -0.63 4.20
N LEU A 192 -13.09 -0.25 4.30
CA LEU A 192 -13.59 0.61 5.38
C LEU A 192 -13.48 -0.07 6.75
N GLU A 193 -13.79 -1.36 6.85
CA GLU A 193 -13.60 -2.16 8.05
C GLU A 193 -12.16 -2.10 8.56
N LEU A 194 -11.16 -2.30 7.68
CA LEU A 194 -9.75 -2.18 8.05
C LEU A 194 -9.38 -0.78 8.56
N LEU A 195 -9.96 0.27 7.98
CA LEU A 195 -9.69 1.66 8.37
C LEU A 195 -10.37 2.00 9.70
N ASP A 196 -11.60 1.54 9.90
CA ASP A 196 -12.37 1.73 11.13
C ASP A 196 -11.69 1.02 12.30
N GLU A 197 -11.22 -0.22 12.12
CA GLU A 197 -10.43 -0.93 13.14
C GLU A 197 -9.18 -0.15 13.58
N VAL A 198 -8.49 0.51 12.64
CA VAL A 198 -7.31 1.33 12.96
C VAL A 198 -7.70 2.61 13.69
N ILE A 199 -8.76 3.28 13.24
CA ILE A 199 -9.22 4.55 13.81
C ILE A 199 -9.78 4.34 15.22
N GLU A 200 -10.63 3.34 15.42
CA GLU A 200 -11.25 3.02 16.71
C GLU A 200 -10.24 2.48 17.72
N GLY A 201 -9.24 1.74 17.25
CA GLY A 201 -8.16 1.23 18.11
C GLY A 201 -7.19 2.31 18.62
N ASP A 202 -7.16 3.47 17.96
CA ASP A 202 -6.25 4.62 18.21
C ASP A 202 -4.78 4.26 18.55
N PRO A 203 -4.11 3.32 17.86
CA PRO A 203 -2.74 2.93 18.21
C PRO A 203 -1.66 3.76 17.49
N LEU A 204 -2.07 4.65 16.57
CA LEU A 204 -1.17 5.51 15.81
C LEU A 204 -0.94 6.83 16.55
N PRO A 205 0.29 7.34 16.60
CA PRO A 205 0.55 8.63 17.21
C PRO A 205 -0.11 9.76 16.42
N LEU A 206 -0.47 10.85 17.10
CA LEU A 206 -1.02 12.04 16.44
C LEU A 206 0.02 12.70 15.53
N VAL A 207 1.27 12.76 15.98
CA VAL A 207 2.42 13.34 15.26
C VAL A 207 3.62 12.39 15.41
N ILE A 208 4.46 12.30 14.38
CA ILE A 208 5.72 11.56 14.45
C ILE A 208 6.74 12.38 15.25
N GLU A 209 7.09 11.90 16.44
CA GLU A 209 8.04 12.58 17.33
C GLU A 209 9.49 12.44 16.85
N ASN A 210 9.91 11.21 16.49
CA ASN A 210 11.27 10.96 16.02
C ASN A 210 11.37 11.17 14.50
N GLN A 211 11.46 12.42 14.09
CA GLN A 211 11.51 12.78 12.68
C GLN A 211 12.79 12.28 11.97
N THR A 212 13.87 12.01 12.70
CA THR A 212 15.13 11.56 12.09
C THR A 212 15.02 10.14 11.51
N SER A 213 14.27 9.24 12.16
CA SER A 213 14.18 7.83 11.75
C SER A 213 12.78 7.36 11.36
N GLU A 214 11.72 8.09 11.73
CA GLU A 214 10.34 7.63 11.54
C GLU A 214 9.52 8.44 10.51
N LEU A 215 10.11 9.48 9.90
CA LEU A 215 9.41 10.22 8.84
C LEU A 215 9.00 9.29 7.69
N GLY A 216 7.72 9.37 7.30
CA GLY A 216 7.10 8.51 6.29
C GLY A 216 6.28 7.35 6.86
N ARG A 217 6.39 7.06 8.16
CA ARG A 217 5.46 6.16 8.85
C ARG A 217 4.09 6.81 9.00
N PHE A 218 3.04 5.99 9.11
CA PHE A 218 1.68 6.50 9.31
C PHE A 218 1.52 7.12 10.71
N ALA A 219 0.94 8.31 10.72
CA ALA A 219 0.35 8.94 11.89
C ALA A 219 -1.18 8.93 11.77
N ARG A 220 -1.87 9.23 12.86
CA ARG A 220 -3.34 9.20 12.92
C ARG A 220 -4.04 9.98 11.80
N PRO A 221 -3.61 11.19 11.40
CA PRO A 221 -4.23 11.92 10.29
C PRO A 221 -4.28 11.14 8.97
N ALA A 222 -3.30 10.28 8.71
CA ALA A 222 -3.26 9.49 7.48
C ALA A 222 -4.38 8.44 7.39
N ALA A 223 -4.79 7.85 8.53
CA ALA A 223 -5.90 6.90 8.59
C ALA A 223 -7.22 7.57 8.21
N TYR A 224 -7.51 8.73 8.81
CA TYR A 224 -8.71 9.52 8.54
C TYR A 224 -8.73 10.04 7.10
N MET A 225 -7.59 10.54 6.60
CA MET A 225 -7.47 10.96 5.20
C MET A 225 -7.77 9.83 4.22
N LEU A 226 -7.24 8.63 4.47
CA LEU A 226 -7.50 7.47 3.62
C LEU A 226 -8.98 7.06 3.68
N LYS A 227 -9.60 7.04 4.87
CA LYS A 227 -11.05 6.77 5.03
C LYS A 227 -11.90 7.78 4.27
N ALA A 228 -11.62 9.07 4.43
CA ALA A 228 -12.30 10.13 3.70
C ALA A 228 -12.20 9.92 2.18
N LYS A 229 -10.99 9.64 1.68
CA LYS A 229 -10.74 9.38 0.26
C LYS A 229 -11.53 8.16 -0.25
N VAL A 230 -11.54 7.06 0.50
CA VAL A 230 -12.27 5.84 0.16
C VAL A 230 -13.78 6.10 0.08
N LEU A 231 -14.34 6.83 1.05
CA LEU A 231 -15.76 7.16 1.08
C LEU A 231 -16.18 8.10 -0.07
N VAL A 232 -15.35 9.08 -0.41
CA VAL A 232 -15.58 9.94 -1.58
C VAL A 232 -15.63 9.11 -2.87
N TYR A 233 -14.71 8.16 -3.04
CA TYR A 233 -14.74 7.25 -4.19
C TYR A 233 -16.02 6.41 -4.18
N TRP A 234 -16.38 5.81 -3.04
CA TRP A 234 -17.57 4.99 -2.93
C TRP A 234 -18.89 5.74 -3.18
N ALA A 235 -18.93 7.04 -2.86
CA ALA A 235 -20.07 7.92 -3.13
C ALA A 235 -20.13 8.42 -4.59
N SER A 236 -19.02 8.35 -5.33
CA SER A 236 -18.88 8.90 -6.68
C SER A 236 -19.71 8.12 -7.71
N PRO A 237 -20.15 8.76 -8.82
CA PRO A 237 -21.06 8.15 -9.80
C PRO A 237 -20.61 6.81 -10.36
N LEU A 238 -19.29 6.60 -10.52
CA LEU A 238 -18.74 5.33 -11.01
C LEU A 238 -19.10 4.14 -10.11
N PHE A 239 -19.23 4.37 -8.80
CA PHE A 239 -19.43 3.36 -7.77
C PHE A 239 -20.74 3.53 -6.99
N ASN A 240 -21.61 4.44 -7.41
CA ASN A 240 -22.86 4.76 -6.72
C ASN A 240 -24.03 4.90 -7.71
N GLY A 241 -24.54 3.75 -8.19
CA GLY A 241 -25.69 3.71 -9.11
C GLY A 241 -25.30 3.68 -10.58
N ASN A 242 -24.18 3.04 -10.91
CA ASN A 242 -23.63 3.01 -12.27
C ASN A 242 -24.35 2.02 -13.17
N THR A 243 -25.25 2.54 -14.01
CA THR A 243 -26.02 1.74 -14.98
C THR A 243 -25.24 1.31 -16.22
N ASP A 244 -24.10 1.94 -16.50
CA ASP A 244 -23.30 1.63 -17.70
C ASP A 244 -22.59 0.28 -17.56
N TYR A 245 -22.27 -0.12 -16.33
CA TYR A 245 -21.61 -1.39 -16.00
C TYR A 245 -22.58 -2.54 -15.68
N ASN A 246 -23.88 -2.43 -16.05
CA ASN A 246 -24.90 -3.45 -15.77
C ASN A 246 -24.61 -4.84 -16.38
N SER A 247 -23.81 -4.87 -17.46
CA SER A 247 -23.46 -6.09 -18.19
C SER A 247 -22.25 -6.80 -17.58
N PHE A 248 -21.48 -6.12 -16.72
CA PHE A 248 -20.35 -6.72 -16.02
C PHE A 248 -20.84 -7.47 -14.78
N ARG A 249 -21.08 -8.78 -14.97
CA ARG A 249 -21.77 -9.64 -14.02
C ARG A 249 -20.85 -10.71 -13.44
N ASN A 250 -21.18 -11.12 -12.21
CA ASN A 250 -20.55 -12.25 -11.54
C ASN A 250 -21.07 -13.59 -12.10
N TYR A 251 -20.55 -14.70 -11.57
CA TYR A 251 -20.96 -16.06 -11.96
C TYR A 251 -22.46 -16.32 -11.75
N ASN A 252 -23.09 -15.66 -10.77
CA ASN A 252 -24.52 -15.79 -10.48
C ASN A 252 -25.40 -14.89 -11.37
N GLY A 253 -24.82 -14.17 -12.34
CA GLY A 253 -25.54 -13.25 -13.22
C GLY A 253 -25.90 -11.90 -12.59
N GLU A 254 -25.40 -11.60 -11.39
CA GLU A 254 -25.62 -10.32 -10.71
C GLU A 254 -24.55 -9.29 -11.12
N PRO A 255 -24.89 -8.01 -11.32
CA PRO A 255 -23.90 -6.97 -11.59
C PRO A 255 -22.88 -6.82 -10.47
N PHE A 256 -21.62 -6.60 -10.81
CA PHE A 256 -20.59 -6.29 -9.81
C PHE A 256 -20.71 -4.86 -9.26
N PHE A 257 -21.18 -3.92 -10.08
CA PHE A 257 -21.42 -2.53 -9.70
C PHE A 257 -22.87 -2.37 -9.27
N ASN A 258 -23.14 -1.58 -8.22
CA ASN A 258 -24.50 -1.27 -7.82
C ASN A 258 -25.20 -0.40 -8.89
N GLN A 259 -26.48 -0.67 -9.10
CA GLN A 259 -27.29 -0.03 -10.15
C GLN A 259 -28.22 1.06 -9.62
N THR A 260 -28.24 1.25 -8.29
CA THR A 260 -29.11 2.19 -7.60
C THR A 260 -28.26 3.21 -6.85
N TYR A 261 -28.55 4.48 -7.08
CA TYR A 261 -27.93 5.60 -6.37
C TYR A 261 -28.38 5.67 -4.91
N ASP A 262 -27.44 5.95 -4.02
CA ASP A 262 -27.67 6.18 -2.59
C ASP A 262 -27.05 7.52 -2.17
N GLU A 263 -27.90 8.49 -1.81
CA GLU A 263 -27.48 9.83 -1.39
C GLU A 263 -26.73 9.84 -0.05
N THR A 264 -26.99 8.85 0.82
CA THR A 264 -26.40 8.79 2.16
C THR A 264 -24.90 8.56 2.11
N ARG A 265 -24.38 8.01 0.99
CA ARG A 265 -22.94 7.85 0.77
C ARG A 265 -22.21 9.20 0.72
N TRP A 266 -22.81 10.23 0.15
CA TRP A 266 -22.22 11.57 0.13
C TRP A 266 -22.23 12.22 1.50
N GLN A 267 -23.24 11.97 2.33
CA GLN A 267 -23.29 12.43 3.72
C GLN A 267 -22.14 11.81 4.52
N LYS A 268 -21.97 10.48 4.45
CA LYS A 268 -20.84 9.77 5.08
C LYS A 268 -19.48 10.27 4.60
N ALA A 269 -19.34 10.52 3.30
CA ALA A 269 -18.10 11.07 2.74
C ALA A 269 -17.79 12.47 3.27
N ALA A 270 -18.80 13.35 3.33
CA ALA A 270 -18.64 14.71 3.86
C ALA A 270 -18.27 14.71 5.36
N GLU A 271 -18.90 13.85 6.15
CA GLU A 271 -18.58 13.66 7.57
C GLU A 271 -17.13 13.20 7.76
N ALA A 272 -16.71 12.17 7.02
CA ALA A 272 -15.33 11.68 7.10
C ALA A 272 -14.30 12.70 6.61
N CYS A 273 -14.61 13.49 5.58
CA CYS A 273 -13.76 14.60 5.15
C CYS A 273 -13.60 15.65 6.26
N LYS A 274 -14.68 15.97 6.97
CA LYS A 274 -14.61 16.90 8.10
C LYS A 274 -13.76 16.35 9.24
N GLU A 275 -13.97 15.10 9.64
CA GLU A 275 -13.15 14.44 10.67
C GLU A 275 -11.66 14.40 10.29
N ALA A 276 -11.36 14.16 9.01
CA ALA A 276 -9.99 14.20 8.49
C ALA A 276 -9.37 15.60 8.57
N VAL A 277 -10.14 16.67 8.33
CA VAL A 277 -9.66 18.05 8.50
C VAL A 277 -9.43 18.34 10.00
N ASP A 278 -10.41 18.04 10.85
CA ASP A 278 -10.35 18.31 12.30
C ASP A 278 -9.12 17.62 12.93
N ILE A 279 -8.83 16.36 12.55
CA ILE A 279 -7.65 15.65 13.06
C ILE A 279 -6.34 16.23 12.52
N CYS A 280 -6.30 16.68 11.26
CA CYS A 280 -5.14 17.35 10.69
C CYS A 280 -4.83 18.64 11.45
N GLU A 281 -5.84 19.47 11.72
CA GLU A 281 -5.69 20.70 12.51
C GLU A 281 -5.17 20.40 13.91
N SER A 282 -5.71 19.36 14.58
CA SER A 282 -5.24 18.94 15.90
C SER A 282 -3.78 18.45 15.91
N ALA A 283 -3.30 17.92 14.78
CA ALA A 283 -1.91 17.49 14.57
C ALA A 283 -0.98 18.64 14.14
N GLY A 284 -1.49 19.85 13.95
CA GLY A 284 -0.73 21.00 13.45
C GLY A 284 -0.49 20.99 11.95
N ILE A 285 -1.17 20.12 11.20
CA ILE A 285 -1.17 20.11 9.73
C ILE A 285 -2.06 21.26 9.26
N ARG A 286 -1.53 22.12 8.41
CA ARG A 286 -2.21 23.33 7.92
C ARG A 286 -1.70 23.74 6.54
N LEU A 287 -2.48 24.60 5.88
CA LEU A 287 -2.04 25.25 4.65
C LEU A 287 -0.69 25.97 4.86
N TYR A 288 0.16 25.85 3.84
CA TYR A 288 1.47 26.45 3.74
C TYR A 288 1.30 27.96 3.58
N GLN A 289 2.02 28.71 4.40
CA GLN A 289 1.89 30.16 4.47
C GLN A 289 3.16 30.83 3.99
N ILE A 290 3.03 32.12 3.63
CA ILE A 290 4.16 32.95 3.19
C ILE A 290 5.29 32.97 4.24
N SER A 291 4.94 32.90 5.53
CA SER A 291 5.89 32.84 6.64
C SER A 291 6.69 31.54 6.72
N ASP A 292 6.23 30.47 6.07
CA ASP A 292 6.92 29.17 6.08
C ASP A 292 8.05 29.14 5.05
N TYR A 293 7.96 29.97 4.01
CA TYR A 293 9.00 30.09 3.00
C TYR A 293 10.21 30.87 3.53
N ILE A 294 11.36 30.20 3.63
CA ILE A 294 12.61 30.81 4.09
C ILE A 294 13.37 31.38 2.90
N ALA A 295 13.23 32.70 2.67
CA ALA A 295 13.97 33.40 1.64
C ALA A 295 15.42 33.70 2.08
N THR A 296 16.40 33.45 1.22
CA THR A 296 17.82 33.77 1.48
C THR A 296 18.18 35.22 1.19
N LYS A 297 17.30 35.93 0.46
CA LYS A 297 17.43 37.34 0.05
C LYS A 297 16.08 38.01 0.18
N THR A 298 16.09 39.35 0.24
CA THR A 298 14.86 40.13 0.12
C THR A 298 14.25 39.91 -1.27
N LEU A 299 13.00 39.44 -1.29
CA LEU A 299 12.23 39.21 -2.51
C LEU A 299 11.13 40.29 -2.62
N SER A 300 10.63 40.54 -3.84
CA SER A 300 9.39 41.29 -4.00
C SER A 300 8.21 40.46 -3.49
N ASP A 301 7.12 41.12 -3.12
CA ASP A 301 5.90 40.46 -2.64
C ASP A 301 5.38 39.42 -3.66
N GLU A 302 5.44 39.73 -4.96
CA GLU A 302 5.03 38.80 -6.02
C GLU A 302 5.95 37.59 -6.11
N THR A 303 7.27 37.81 -5.99
CA THR A 303 8.24 36.73 -6.03
C THR A 303 8.09 35.83 -4.81
N GLN A 304 7.84 36.42 -3.64
CA GLN A 304 7.60 35.66 -2.41
C GLN A 304 6.31 34.84 -2.49
N LEU A 305 5.23 35.38 -3.06
CA LEU A 305 4.00 34.64 -3.29
C LEU A 305 4.23 33.45 -4.24
N VAL A 306 4.92 33.66 -5.36
CA VAL A 306 5.25 32.58 -6.31
C VAL A 306 6.07 31.49 -5.63
N GLN A 307 7.07 31.86 -4.82
CA GLN A 307 7.88 30.88 -4.11
C GLN A 307 7.11 30.15 -3.01
N THR A 308 6.19 30.84 -2.32
CA THR A 308 5.30 30.23 -1.32
C THR A 308 4.40 29.18 -1.96
N LEU A 309 3.74 29.52 -3.08
CA LEU A 309 2.90 28.60 -3.82
C LEU A 309 3.69 27.38 -4.32
N ARG A 310 4.95 27.58 -4.74
CA ARG A 310 5.85 26.47 -5.09
C ARG A 310 6.21 25.63 -3.88
N GLY A 311 6.59 26.25 -2.77
CA GLY A 311 6.96 25.59 -1.52
C GLY A 311 5.86 24.69 -0.96
N SER A 312 4.58 25.06 -1.15
CA SER A 312 3.44 24.19 -0.79
C SER A 312 3.50 22.81 -1.45
N VAL A 313 4.12 22.70 -2.64
CA VAL A 313 4.28 21.44 -3.39
C VAL A 313 5.68 20.86 -3.29
N SER A 314 6.72 21.70 -3.30
CA SER A 314 8.12 21.28 -3.42
C SER A 314 8.87 21.14 -2.10
N ASP A 315 8.43 21.84 -1.04
CA ASP A 315 9.15 21.80 0.22
C ASP A 315 8.98 20.45 0.90
N ARG A 316 10.11 19.87 1.30
CA ARG A 316 10.15 18.55 1.93
C ARG A 316 9.50 18.63 3.31
N TRP A 317 8.59 17.71 3.58
CA TRP A 317 7.95 17.55 4.90
C TRP A 317 7.33 18.87 5.41
N ASN A 318 6.67 19.60 4.52
CA ASN A 318 6.03 20.87 4.85
C ASN A 318 4.75 20.69 5.69
N TYR A 319 4.18 21.81 6.14
CA TYR A 319 3.01 21.81 7.02
C TYR A 319 1.71 21.31 6.38
N GLU A 320 1.63 21.21 5.04
CA GLU A 320 0.45 20.70 4.33
C GLU A 320 0.43 19.17 4.22
N LEU A 321 1.58 18.53 4.43
CA LEU A 321 1.74 17.12 4.17
C LEU A 321 1.06 16.27 5.25
N VAL A 322 -0.11 15.70 4.92
CA VAL A 322 -0.81 14.74 5.79
C VAL A 322 -0.01 13.44 5.94
N TRP A 323 0.55 12.93 4.84
CA TRP A 323 1.44 11.77 4.82
C TRP A 323 2.29 11.76 3.56
N GLY A 324 3.59 11.53 3.72
CA GLY A 324 4.56 11.41 2.62
C GLY A 324 4.99 9.96 2.40
N ASN A 325 4.69 9.42 1.21
CA ASN A 325 5.18 8.10 0.82
C ASN A 325 6.69 8.15 0.49
N SER A 326 7.53 7.71 1.42
CA SER A 326 8.99 7.69 1.25
C SER A 326 9.50 6.52 0.41
N SER A 327 8.65 5.54 0.09
CA SER A 327 9.06 4.34 -0.67
C SER A 327 9.32 4.62 -2.16
N TYR A 328 8.87 5.78 -2.66
CA TYR A 328 9.08 6.23 -4.03
C TYR A 328 8.90 7.74 -4.12
N PRO A 329 9.99 8.51 -4.05
CA PRO A 329 9.90 9.91 -4.45
C PRO A 329 9.49 9.97 -5.92
N VAL A 330 8.67 10.95 -6.28
CA VAL A 330 8.43 11.32 -7.68
C VAL A 330 9.80 11.36 -8.36
N ASN A 331 10.01 10.49 -9.36
CA ASN A 331 11.28 10.38 -10.07
C ASN A 331 11.76 11.79 -10.49
N ARG A 332 13.09 12.02 -10.49
CA ARG A 332 13.74 13.29 -10.86
C ARG A 332 13.18 13.89 -12.16
N GLY A 333 12.63 13.04 -13.03
CA GLY A 333 11.97 13.41 -14.27
C GLY A 333 10.72 14.28 -14.14
N LEU A 334 9.81 14.12 -13.16
CA LEU A 334 8.60 14.96 -13.16
C LEU A 334 8.90 16.35 -12.57
N GLN A 335 9.47 16.41 -11.36
CA GLN A 335 9.81 17.70 -10.73
C GLN A 335 10.95 18.42 -11.46
N GLY A 336 11.95 17.71 -11.99
CA GLY A 336 13.07 18.32 -12.72
C GLY A 336 12.70 18.86 -14.09
N GLU A 337 11.75 18.22 -14.80
CA GLU A 337 11.31 18.66 -16.13
C GLU A 337 10.12 19.64 -16.06
N CYS A 338 9.35 19.65 -14.97
CA CYS A 338 8.18 20.52 -14.82
C CYS A 338 8.44 21.78 -13.98
N ILE A 339 9.58 21.91 -13.30
CA ILE A 339 9.88 23.07 -12.44
C ILE A 339 11.17 23.76 -12.93
N CYS A 340 11.03 24.93 -13.55
CA CYS A 340 12.15 25.86 -13.69
C CYS A 340 12.56 26.36 -12.30
N ASN A 341 13.61 25.79 -11.72
CA ASN A 341 14.19 26.30 -10.48
C ASN A 341 14.93 27.61 -10.76
N LEU A 342 14.47 28.71 -10.16
CA LEU A 342 15.14 30.02 -10.23
C LEU A 342 16.34 30.14 -9.27
N GLU A 343 16.49 29.17 -8.36
CA GLU A 343 17.64 29.04 -7.48
C GLU A 343 18.19 27.61 -7.57
N GLN A 344 19.51 27.45 -7.35
CA GLN A 344 20.12 26.11 -7.32
C GLN A 344 19.45 25.28 -6.23
N ALA A 345 18.89 24.12 -6.62
CA ALA A 345 18.49 23.10 -5.66
C ALA A 345 19.71 22.76 -4.80
N THR A 346 19.61 22.99 -3.49
CA THR A 346 20.62 22.50 -2.55
C THR A 346 20.57 20.98 -2.56
N SER A 347 21.75 20.39 -2.72
CA SER A 347 22.01 18.96 -2.96
C SER A 347 21.47 18.04 -1.88
#